data_AF-A0A7C1CNP2-F1
#
_entry.id   AF-A0A7C1CNP2-F1
#
_cell.length_a   1.000
_cell.length_b   1.000
_cell.length_c   1.000
_cell.angle_alpha   90.00
_cell.angle_beta   90.00
_cell.angle_gamma   90.00
#
_symmetry.space_group_name_H-M   'P 1'
#
loop_
_entity.id
_entity.type
_entity.pdbx_description
1 polymer ?
#
loop_
_entity_poly.entity_id
_entity_poly.type
_entity_poly.pdbx_seq_one_letter_code
_entity_poly.pdbx_strand_id
1 'polypeptide(L)'
;MMILLRMPFIFACILLITATGAFGQINAAPEGYTLLFNGADFTNWHVPEGDGGHWRIVDGVIDYDALSEAAEDKSLWTEKEYGDFELHVDWRIKETPFINPNVPIVKPDGSHKKDANGREIRISVPDSDSGIYVRGTSK
;
A
#
# COMPACT_ATOMS: atom_id res chain seq x y z
N MET A 1 -12.62 24.09 12.52
CA MET A 1 -12.99 25.22 13.42
C MET A 1 -14.46 25.55 13.17
N MET A 2 -15.32 25.33 14.17
CA MET A 2 -16.71 25.80 14.23
C MET A 2 -17.14 25.73 15.72
N ILE A 3 -17.75 26.80 16.23
CA ILE A 3 -18.15 27.01 17.64
C ILE A 3 -19.68 27.20 17.71
N LEU A 4 -20.33 26.68 18.77
CA LEU A 4 -21.55 27.15 19.51
C LEU A 4 -22.23 25.91 20.17
N LEU A 5 -22.84 25.87 21.36
CA LEU A 5 -23.09 26.75 22.52
C LEU A 5 -23.42 25.82 23.73
N ARG A 6 -23.13 26.24 24.98
CA ARG A 6 -23.35 25.49 26.26
C ARG A 6 -24.74 25.70 26.86
N MET A 7 -25.28 24.70 27.60
CA MET A 7 -25.93 24.83 28.93
C MET A 7 -26.12 23.44 29.62
N PRO A 8 -26.23 23.37 30.96
CA PRO A 8 -25.75 22.24 31.75
C PRO A 8 -26.87 21.38 32.37
N PHE A 9 -26.82 20.06 32.18
CA PHE A 9 -27.45 19.11 33.11
C PHE A 9 -26.56 17.88 33.25
N ILE A 10 -26.11 17.65 34.49
CA ILE A 10 -25.30 16.51 34.89
C ILE A 10 -26.22 15.29 34.93
N PHE A 11 -26.05 14.39 33.97
CA PHE A 11 -26.51 13.01 34.07
C PHE A 11 -25.28 12.13 33.84
N ALA A 12 -24.89 11.39 34.87
CA ALA A 12 -23.80 10.43 34.80
C ALA A 12 -24.26 9.23 33.94
N CYS A 13 -24.08 9.35 32.62
CA CYS A 13 -24.08 8.22 31.71
C CYS A 13 -22.66 7.65 31.66
N ILE A 14 -22.51 6.38 32.03
CA ILE A 14 -21.33 5.58 31.70
C ILE A 14 -21.27 5.54 30.16
N LEU A 15 -20.43 6.42 29.58
CA LEU A 15 -20.10 6.37 28.17
C LEU A 15 -19.18 5.16 27.98
N LEU A 16 -19.72 4.07 27.44
CA LEU A 16 -18.89 3.16 26.65
C LEU A 16 -18.36 4.00 25.49
N ILE A 17 -17.10 4.43 25.57
CA ILE A 17 -16.39 4.96 24.41
C ILE A 17 -16.13 3.74 23.54
N THR A 18 -17.10 3.39 22.69
CA THR A 18 -16.77 2.70 21.46
C THR A 18 -15.93 3.70 20.69
N ALA A 19 -14.62 3.51 20.69
CA ALA A 19 -13.75 4.14 19.72
C ALA A 19 -14.20 3.61 18.35
N THR A 20 -15.18 4.27 17.74
CA THR A 20 -15.34 4.22 16.30
C THR A 20 -14.09 4.89 15.76
N GLY A 21 -13.04 4.09 15.52
CA GLY A 21 -12.02 4.46 14.57
C GLY A 21 -12.75 4.99 13.35
N ALA A 22 -12.37 6.16 12.88
CA ALA A 22 -12.88 6.68 11.63
C ALA A 22 -12.40 5.72 10.54
N PHE A 23 -13.19 4.66 10.29
CA PHE A 23 -13.04 3.87 9.09
C PHE A 23 -13.22 4.86 7.94
N GLY A 24 -12.20 4.97 7.09
CA GLY A 24 -12.30 5.68 5.83
C GLY A 24 -13.38 4.99 5.00
N GLN A 25 -14.63 5.41 5.17
CA GLN A 25 -15.76 4.85 4.47
C GLN A 25 -15.68 5.36 3.03
N ILE A 26 -15.03 4.61 2.15
CA ILE A 26 -15.02 4.87 0.71
C ILE A 26 -16.43 4.63 0.19
N ASN A 27 -17.20 5.71 0.10
CA ASN A 27 -18.65 5.64 -0.06
C ASN A 27 -19.13 5.62 -1.51
N ALA A 28 -18.28 5.91 -2.50
CA ALA A 28 -18.64 5.78 -3.91
C ALA A 28 -17.40 5.87 -4.81
N ALA A 29 -17.37 5.10 -5.90
CA ALA A 29 -16.47 5.39 -7.01
C ALA A 29 -16.87 6.72 -7.67
N PRO A 30 -15.91 7.52 -8.18
CA PRO A 30 -16.20 8.62 -9.09
C PRO A 30 -17.01 8.15 -10.31
N GLU A 31 -17.71 9.08 -10.97
CA GLU A 31 -18.45 8.77 -12.19
C GLU A 31 -17.55 8.11 -13.24
N GLY A 32 -18.02 7.00 -13.82
CA GLY A 32 -17.26 6.21 -14.81
C GLY A 32 -16.26 5.21 -14.21
N TYR A 33 -16.04 5.21 -12.90
CA TYR A 33 -15.15 4.26 -12.23
C TYR A 33 -15.93 3.18 -11.46
N THR A 34 -15.30 2.03 -11.29
CA THR A 34 -15.77 0.97 -10.39
C THR A 34 -14.74 0.79 -9.27
N LEU A 35 -15.20 0.64 -8.02
CA LEU A 35 -14.32 0.36 -6.89
C LEU A 35 -13.77 -1.06 -7.02
N LEU A 36 -12.45 -1.20 -7.16
CA LEU A 36 -11.77 -2.50 -7.07
C LEU A 36 -11.59 -2.95 -5.61
N PHE A 37 -11.37 -2.01 -4.69
CA PHE A 37 -11.27 -2.25 -3.26
C PHE A 37 -12.40 -1.55 -2.54
N ASN A 38 -13.04 -2.26 -1.61
CA ASN A 38 -14.21 -1.79 -0.86
C ASN A 38 -13.86 -1.12 0.49
N GLY A 39 -12.58 -1.06 0.86
CA GLY A 39 -12.12 -0.42 2.09
C GLY A 39 -12.18 -1.30 3.32
N ALA A 40 -12.62 -2.57 3.18
CA ALA A 40 -12.92 -3.43 4.32
C ALA A 40 -12.28 -4.82 4.20
N ASP A 41 -12.27 -5.41 3.00
CA ASP A 41 -11.81 -6.79 2.81
C ASP A 41 -11.29 -7.02 1.37
N PHE A 42 -10.94 -8.27 1.10
CA PHE A 42 -10.42 -8.72 -0.19
C PHE A 42 -11.52 -9.17 -1.16
N THR A 43 -12.76 -8.73 -1.01
CA THR A 43 -13.80 -8.97 -2.03
C THR A 43 -13.32 -8.46 -3.39
N ASN A 44 -13.43 -9.29 -4.43
CA ASN A 44 -12.87 -9.08 -5.78
C ASN A 44 -11.35 -9.28 -5.90
N TRP A 45 -10.69 -9.89 -4.91
CA TRP A 45 -9.26 -10.18 -4.94
C TRP A 45 -8.96 -11.65 -4.62
N HIS A 46 -8.01 -12.22 -5.34
CA HIS A 46 -7.36 -13.47 -5.03
C HIS A 46 -6.13 -13.22 -4.16
N VAL A 47 -6.24 -13.55 -2.87
CA VAL A 47 -5.09 -13.64 -1.96
C VAL A 47 -4.33 -14.93 -2.29
N PRO A 48 -2.98 -14.89 -2.41
CA PRO A 48 -2.18 -16.07 -2.69
C PRO A 48 -2.46 -17.23 -1.73
N GLU A 49 -2.55 -18.44 -2.27
CA GLU A 49 -2.61 -19.64 -1.43
C GLU A 49 -1.30 -19.79 -0.64
N GLY A 50 -1.41 -19.96 0.67
CA GLY A 50 -0.26 -20.00 1.55
C GLY A 50 0.36 -18.62 1.85
N ASP A 51 -0.35 -17.52 1.60
CA ASP A 51 0.16 -16.17 1.88
C ASP A 51 0.63 -15.98 3.33
N GLY A 52 0.02 -16.65 4.31
CA GLY A 52 0.39 -16.51 5.73
C GLY A 52 -0.17 -15.25 6.41
N GLY A 53 -1.01 -14.46 5.73
CA GLY A 53 -1.60 -13.23 6.28
C GLY A 53 -0.71 -12.00 6.12
N HIS A 54 0.18 -12.03 5.13
CA HIS A 54 1.08 -10.96 4.77
C HIS A 54 0.39 -9.89 3.93
N TRP A 55 -0.59 -10.27 3.09
CA TRP A 55 -1.62 -9.36 2.61
C TRP A 55 -2.72 -9.20 3.65
N ARG A 56 -2.94 -7.97 4.12
CA ARG A 56 -3.93 -7.66 5.15
C ARG A 56 -4.65 -6.35 4.87
N ILE A 57 -5.81 -6.17 5.48
CA ILE A 57 -6.48 -4.87 5.53
C ILE A 57 -6.16 -4.23 6.87
N VAL A 58 -5.51 -3.06 6.84
CA VAL A 58 -5.17 -2.28 8.03
C VAL A 58 -5.68 -0.87 7.85
N ASP A 59 -6.54 -0.42 8.77
CA ASP A 59 -7.12 0.93 8.78
C ASP A 59 -7.74 1.34 7.43
N GLY A 60 -8.40 0.38 6.77
CA GLY A 60 -9.08 0.59 5.48
C GLY A 60 -8.13 0.69 4.28
N VAL A 61 -6.92 0.15 4.38
CA VAL A 61 -5.93 0.10 3.30
C VAL A 61 -5.45 -1.35 3.12
N ILE A 62 -5.22 -1.76 1.87
CA ILE A 62 -4.50 -3.00 1.56
C ILE A 62 -3.03 -2.79 1.93
N ASP A 63 -2.55 -3.59 2.89
CA ASP A 63 -1.21 -3.50 3.45
C ASP A 63 -0.44 -4.81 3.19
N TYR A 64 0.81 -4.67 2.77
CA TYR A 64 1.71 -5.78 2.47
C TYR A 64 3.08 -5.51 3.09
N ASP A 65 3.70 -6.55 3.64
CA ASP A 65 5.01 -6.48 4.28
C ASP A 65 6.13 -7.17 3.49
N ALA A 66 5.82 -7.68 2.29
CA ALA A 66 6.76 -8.41 1.42
C ALA A 66 7.25 -9.75 1.99
N LEU A 67 6.55 -10.33 2.96
CA LEU A 67 6.95 -11.58 3.62
C LEU A 67 6.09 -12.79 3.27
N SER A 68 5.17 -12.69 2.29
CA SER A 68 4.27 -13.78 1.87
C SER A 68 4.98 -15.13 1.81
N GLU A 69 4.37 -16.13 2.44
CA GLU A 69 4.90 -17.50 2.53
C GLU A 69 4.49 -18.38 1.34
N ALA A 70 3.68 -17.84 0.42
CA ALA A 70 3.17 -18.60 -0.72
C ALA A 70 4.33 -19.21 -1.52
N ALA A 71 4.19 -20.47 -1.91
CA ALA A 71 5.24 -21.22 -2.60
C ALA A 71 5.44 -20.75 -4.04
N GLU A 72 4.37 -20.25 -4.67
CA GLU A 72 4.35 -19.81 -6.05
C GLU A 72 4.27 -18.27 -6.14
N ASP A 73 3.21 -17.75 -6.75
CA ASP A 73 2.98 -16.32 -6.86
C ASP A 73 2.55 -15.74 -5.51
N LYS A 74 3.15 -14.59 -5.16
CA LYS A 74 2.90 -13.86 -3.90
C LYS A 74 2.09 -12.58 -4.14
N SER A 75 1.63 -12.37 -5.37
CA SER A 75 0.92 -11.16 -5.79
C SER A 75 -0.57 -11.24 -5.44
N LEU A 76 -1.15 -10.12 -5.03
CA LEU A 76 -2.60 -9.97 -4.88
C LEU A 76 -3.21 -9.65 -6.25
N TRP A 77 -4.08 -10.51 -6.76
CA TRP A 77 -4.69 -10.35 -8.09
C TRP A 77 -6.18 -9.99 -7.99
N THR A 78 -6.70 -9.22 -8.94
CA THR A 78 -8.14 -9.04 -9.07
C THR A 78 -8.80 -10.34 -9.54
N GLU A 79 -10.01 -10.64 -9.06
CA GLU A 79 -10.79 -11.80 -9.53
C GLU A 79 -11.21 -11.66 -11.00
N LYS A 80 -11.38 -10.41 -11.46
CA LYS A 80 -11.77 -10.10 -12.83
C LYS A 80 -10.57 -9.68 -13.65
N GLU A 81 -10.64 -9.99 -14.94
CA GLU A 81 -9.76 -9.46 -15.97
C GLU A 81 -10.37 -8.20 -16.59
N TYR A 82 -9.51 -7.25 -16.96
CA TYR A 82 -9.90 -5.98 -17.58
C TYR A 82 -9.08 -5.78 -18.85
N GLY A 83 -9.73 -5.25 -19.90
CA GLY A 83 -9.11 -4.91 -21.18
C GLY A 83 -8.57 -3.48 -21.17
N ASP A 84 -9.05 -2.64 -22.09
CA ASP A 84 -8.73 -1.20 -22.05
C ASP A 84 -9.34 -0.59 -20.77
N PHE A 85 -8.51 0.00 -19.91
CA PHE A 85 -8.95 0.61 -18.66
C PHE A 85 -8.14 1.85 -18.28
N GLU A 86 -8.72 2.67 -17.41
CA GLU A 86 -8.03 3.69 -16.63
C GLU A 86 -7.98 3.24 -15.17
N LEU A 87 -6.78 3.18 -14.59
CA LEU A 87 -6.58 2.82 -13.19
C LEU A 87 -6.17 4.06 -12.39
N HIS A 88 -6.94 4.36 -11.35
CA HIS A 88 -6.61 5.35 -10.35
C HIS A 88 -6.33 4.63 -9.03
N VAL A 89 -5.13 4.81 -8.50
CA VAL A 89 -4.65 4.18 -7.28
C VAL A 89 -3.75 5.15 -6.51
N ASP A 90 -3.98 5.24 -5.21
CA ASP A 90 -3.05 5.84 -4.27
C ASP A 90 -2.20 4.73 -3.65
N TRP A 91 -0.88 4.89 -3.68
CA TRP A 91 0.04 3.95 -3.05
C TRP A 91 1.12 4.69 -2.25
N ARG A 92 1.71 4.00 -1.28
CA ARG A 92 2.92 4.43 -0.60
C ARG A 92 3.75 3.24 -0.13
N ILE A 93 5.06 3.44 -0.05
CA ILE A 93 5.95 2.57 0.71
C ILE A 93 5.93 3.08 2.16
N LYS A 94 5.49 2.25 3.10
CA LYS A 94 5.40 2.64 4.53
C LYS A 94 6.74 2.46 5.27
N GLU A 95 7.58 1.55 4.81
CA GLU A 95 8.87 1.21 5.40
C GLU A 95 9.82 0.58 4.38
N THR A 96 11.13 0.73 4.63
CA THR A 96 12.22 0.17 3.83
C THR A 96 13.10 -0.74 4.70
N PRO A 97 12.60 -1.92 5.12
CA PRO A 97 13.29 -2.75 6.10
C PRO A 97 14.43 -3.55 5.47
N PHE A 98 14.49 -3.63 4.15
CA PHE A 98 15.52 -4.34 3.41
C PHE A 98 16.71 -3.42 3.11
N ILE A 99 17.89 -4.00 2.89
CA ILE A 99 19.09 -3.27 2.52
C ILE A 99 19.47 -3.63 1.09
N ASN A 100 19.61 -2.62 0.23
CA ASN A 100 20.17 -2.78 -1.10
C ASN A 100 21.66 -2.37 -1.08
N PRO A 101 22.61 -3.31 -1.22
CA PRO A 101 24.04 -3.02 -1.22
C PRO A 101 24.57 -2.50 -2.57
N ASN A 102 23.70 -2.37 -3.58
CA ASN A 102 24.09 -2.17 -4.96
C ASN A 102 23.69 -0.81 -5.54
N VAL A 103 23.28 0.16 -4.72
CA VAL A 103 22.78 1.45 -5.22
C VAL A 103 23.95 2.30 -5.76
N PRO A 104 23.96 2.66 -7.05
CA PRO A 104 25.00 3.52 -7.61
C PRO A 104 24.80 4.97 -7.16
N ILE A 105 25.90 5.70 -6.96
CA ILE A 105 25.83 7.15 -6.74
C ILE A 105 25.67 7.83 -8.11
N VAL A 106 24.48 8.36 -8.38
CA VAL A 106 24.16 9.10 -9.61
C VAL A 106 24.59 10.57 -9.46
N LYS A 107 25.40 11.08 -10.39
CA LYS A 107 25.80 12.49 -10.44
C LYS A 107 24.70 13.35 -11.10
N PRO A 108 24.74 14.68 -10.97
CA PRO A 108 23.77 15.58 -11.64
C PRO A 108 23.70 15.43 -13.16
N ASP A 109 24.76 14.94 -13.80
CA ASP A 109 24.81 14.66 -15.25
C ASP A 109 24.18 13.31 -15.64
N GLY A 110 23.64 12.55 -14.68
CA GLY A 110 23.04 11.23 -14.87
C GLY A 110 24.04 10.07 -14.91
N SER A 111 25.35 10.33 -14.89
CA SER A 111 26.36 9.27 -14.89
C SER A 111 26.72 8.79 -13.49
N HIS A 112 27.16 7.54 -13.38
CA HIS A 112 27.55 6.96 -12.09
C HIS A 112 28.93 7.45 -11.63
N LYS A 113 29.05 7.73 -10.33
CA LYS A 113 30.33 8.04 -9.70
C LYS A 113 31.25 6.83 -9.75
N LYS A 114 32.51 7.04 -10.14
CA LYS A 114 33.53 6.00 -10.25
C LYS A 114 34.66 6.20 -9.22
N ASP A 115 35.28 5.10 -8.81
CA ASP A 115 36.50 5.09 -8.01
C ASP A 115 37.73 5.46 -8.86
N ALA A 116 38.91 5.47 -8.24
CA ALA A 116 40.17 5.78 -8.92
C ALA A 116 40.55 4.77 -10.03
N ASN A 117 39.94 3.58 -10.04
CA ASN A 117 40.15 2.53 -11.04
C ASN A 117 39.07 2.55 -12.13
N GLY A 118 38.15 3.52 -12.11
CA GLY A 118 37.07 3.62 -13.08
C GLY A 118 35.88 2.68 -12.84
N ARG A 119 35.82 1.99 -11.68
CA ARG A 119 34.68 1.15 -11.30
C ARG A 119 33.61 1.98 -10.60
N GLU A 120 32.35 1.65 -10.81
CA GLU A 120 31.24 2.35 -10.14
C GLU A 120 31.29 2.20 -8.63
N ILE A 121 31.04 3.29 -7.91
CA ILE A 121 30.89 3.28 -6.47
C ILE A 121 29.43 2.93 -6.15
N ARG A 122 29.25 1.90 -5.34
CA ARG A 122 27.96 1.45 -4.82
C ARG A 122 27.89 1.67 -3.31
N ILE A 123 26.70 1.97 -2.80
CA ILE A 123 26.43 2.17 -1.39
C ILE A 123 25.32 1.23 -0.91
N SER A 124 25.38 0.87 0.37
CA SER A 124 24.32 0.13 1.05
C SER A 124 23.34 1.10 1.67
N VAL A 125 22.08 1.03 1.25
CA VAL A 125 21.00 1.87 1.78
C VAL A 125 19.75 1.03 2.07
N PRO A 126 18.89 1.46 3.02
CA PRO A 126 17.55 0.93 3.14
C PRO A 126 16.78 1.07 1.82
N ASP A 127 16.06 0.02 1.46
CA ASP A 127 15.34 -0.08 0.19
C ASP A 127 14.07 -0.93 0.35
N SER A 128 13.07 -0.65 -0.47
CA SER A 128 11.87 -1.45 -0.68
C SER A 128 11.35 -1.13 -2.07
N ASP A 129 10.77 -2.12 -2.72
CA ASP A 129 10.13 -1.95 -4.02
C ASP A 129 8.66 -2.34 -3.94
N SER A 130 7.86 -1.75 -4.81
CA SER A 130 6.44 -2.02 -4.97
C SER A 130 6.06 -1.79 -6.43
N GLY A 131 5.17 -2.61 -6.97
CA GLY A 131 4.72 -2.46 -8.34
C GLY A 131 3.30 -2.95 -8.55
N ILE A 132 2.71 -2.52 -9.67
CA ILE A 132 1.42 -3.01 -10.16
C ILE A 132 1.67 -3.69 -11.50
N TYR A 133 1.29 -4.96 -11.58
CA TYR A 133 1.33 -5.70 -12.83
C TYR A 133 0.02 -5.51 -13.60
N VAL A 134 0.12 -5.09 -14.87
CA VAL A 134 -1.04 -4.83 -15.74
C VAL A 134 -1.21 -5.87 -16.84
N ARG A 135 -0.35 -6.89 -16.90
CA ARG A 135 -0.34 -7.91 -17.98
C ARG A 135 -0.65 -9.34 -17.49
N GLY A 136 -1.10 -9.49 -16.24
CA GLY A 136 -1.40 -10.81 -15.66
C GLY A 136 -0.17 -11.70 -15.42
N THR A 137 1.04 -11.17 -15.59
CA THR A 137 2.31 -11.87 -15.36
C THR A 137 3.34 -10.91 -14.77
N SER A 138 4.31 -11.46 -14.02
CA SER A 138 5.48 -10.71 -13.53
C SER A 138 6.62 -10.57 -14.55
N LYS A 139 6.44 -11.15 -15.75
CA LYS A 139 7.44 -11.23 -16.83
C LYS A 139 6.83 -10.82 -18.16
#